data_AF-A0A6N1ATT1-F1
#
_entry.id   AF-A0A6N1ATT1-F1
#
_cell.length_a   1.000
_cell.length_b   1.000
_cell.length_c   1.000
_cell.angle_alpha   90.00
_cell.angle_beta   90.00
_cell.angle_gamma   90.00
#
_symmetry.space_group_name_H-M   'P 1'
#
loop_
_entity.id
_entity.type
_entity.pdbx_description
1 polymer ?
#
loop_
_entity_poly.entity_id
_entity_poly.type
_entity_poly.pdbx_seq_one_letter_code
_entity_poly.pdbx_strand_id
1 'polypeptide(L)'
;MGEVISLQPRIAYPVEAKSYGVNEQTWRVLVESTFPSAKTAEGILLAVAYCQARKLDIMKRPVSIVPMWSSALRKYVETVWPGINEVQTTAARTGEFAGVDAPIYGPEITETFTAEVNDEDGPRGSKKTVTVTLKFPEWCTVTVYRLVGGVRCPFTGKVYWMETYSRKGARGVLPTDMWVKRPKGQLAKCAKADALRAAFPEECGGYSAEEMDGKVIEADEADIPRRSKRGVPQSATVMDIDPKTGEVLGGQPVPEPKPDLLQVGVEVKELIGKLVRRALPNGAWETAIGYAAERLKDNDLAYAKYVLRQAERSQSVSDKVRASTTELIQRAGAAGAWTGAKDYLSKLRNDGKLSDLDFEYAQAEVDLAQAEAVATAAAMKEAV
;
A
#
# COMPACT_ATOMS: atom_id res chain seq x y z
N MET A 1 28.57 -44.63 2.82
CA MET A 1 28.93 -43.20 2.86
C MET A 1 27.70 -42.47 3.35
N GLY A 2 27.77 -41.87 4.54
CA GLY A 2 26.65 -41.09 5.08
C GLY A 2 26.40 -39.88 4.19
N GLU A 3 25.17 -39.72 3.74
CA GLU A 3 24.74 -38.55 2.99
C GLU A 3 25.01 -37.32 3.87
N VAL A 4 25.90 -36.45 3.41
CA VAL A 4 26.17 -35.18 4.10
C VAL A 4 24.91 -34.33 3.89
N ILE A 5 23.99 -34.39 4.84
CA ILE A 5 22.82 -33.53 4.85
C ILE A 5 23.35 -32.09 4.86
N SER A 6 23.19 -31.40 3.75
CA SER A 6 23.48 -29.97 3.65
C SER A 6 22.57 -29.25 4.64
N LEU A 7 23.13 -28.79 5.77
CA LEU A 7 22.43 -28.11 6.85
C LEU A 7 22.11 -26.64 6.49
N GLN A 8 21.89 -26.34 5.22
CA GLN A 8 21.60 -24.98 4.80
C GLN A 8 20.19 -24.59 5.26
N PRO A 9 20.03 -23.42 5.90
CA PRO A 9 18.73 -22.94 6.31
C PRO A 9 17.85 -22.66 5.09
N ARG A 10 16.53 -22.81 5.25
CA ARG A 10 15.52 -22.52 4.22
C ARG A 10 15.66 -21.12 3.63
N ILE A 11 16.13 -20.16 4.42
CA ILE A 11 16.48 -18.80 3.99
C ILE A 11 17.98 -18.64 4.22
N ALA A 12 18.72 -18.39 3.12
CA ALA A 12 20.17 -18.20 3.15
C ALA A 12 20.57 -17.08 4.13
N TYR A 13 21.74 -17.25 4.75
CA TYR A 13 22.30 -16.27 5.69
C TYR A 13 22.66 -14.96 4.96
N PRO A 14 22.03 -13.82 5.28
CA PRO A 14 22.38 -12.54 4.70
C PRO A 14 23.62 -11.98 5.38
N VAL A 15 24.53 -11.36 4.62
CA VAL A 15 25.78 -10.77 5.15
C VAL A 15 25.48 -9.70 6.20
N GLU A 16 24.36 -8.99 6.02
CA GLU A 16 23.85 -7.96 6.90
C GLU A 16 23.45 -8.50 8.28
N ALA A 17 23.10 -9.79 8.44
CA ALA A 17 22.79 -10.36 9.75
C ALA A 17 23.95 -10.20 10.74
N LYS A 18 25.18 -10.21 10.24
CA LYS A 18 26.39 -10.03 11.06
C LYS A 18 26.45 -8.64 11.70
N SER A 19 25.97 -7.59 11.03
CA SER A 19 25.94 -6.24 11.64
C SER A 19 24.92 -6.12 12.76
N TYR A 20 23.90 -6.98 12.76
CA TYR A 20 22.96 -7.13 13.87
C TYR A 20 23.46 -8.11 14.94
N GLY A 21 24.71 -8.58 14.87
CA GLY A 21 25.26 -9.53 15.84
C GLY A 21 24.64 -10.93 15.76
N VAL A 22 23.94 -11.25 14.67
CA VAL A 22 23.34 -12.57 14.44
C VAL A 22 24.32 -13.42 13.63
N ASN A 23 24.83 -14.49 14.25
CA ASN A 23 25.68 -15.47 13.57
C ASN A 23 24.84 -16.50 12.77
N GLU A 24 25.50 -17.33 11.96
CA GLU A 24 24.83 -18.32 11.11
C GLU A 24 23.99 -19.35 11.89
N GLN A 25 24.45 -19.75 13.07
CA GLN A 25 23.72 -20.72 13.91
C GLN A 25 22.44 -20.11 14.47
N THR A 26 22.52 -18.88 15.01
CA THR A 26 21.36 -18.14 15.49
C THR A 26 20.39 -17.86 14.34
N TRP A 27 20.89 -17.47 13.16
CA TRP A 27 20.07 -17.27 11.97
C TRP A 27 19.27 -18.51 11.62
N ARG A 28 19.91 -19.69 11.63
CA ARG A 28 19.23 -20.95 11.37
C ARG A 28 18.10 -21.21 12.37
N VAL A 29 18.33 -20.96 13.67
CA VAL A 29 17.26 -21.13 14.67
C VAL A 29 16.11 -20.15 14.42
N LEU A 30 16.42 -18.90 14.05
CA LEU A 30 15.41 -17.89 13.72
C LEU A 30 14.55 -18.32 12.53
N VAL A 31 15.16 -18.85 11.47
CA VAL A 31 14.48 -19.28 10.24
C VAL A 31 13.64 -20.55 10.43
N GLU A 32 14.20 -21.55 11.13
CA GLU A 32 13.59 -22.88 11.21
C GLU A 32 12.62 -23.03 12.38
N SER A 33 12.91 -22.41 13.52
CA SER A 33 12.17 -22.62 14.77
C SER A 33 11.39 -21.39 15.22
N THR A 34 12.02 -20.21 15.25
CA THR A 34 11.37 -19.00 15.78
C THR A 34 10.33 -18.46 14.80
N PHE A 35 10.67 -18.38 13.50
CA PHE A 35 9.84 -17.82 12.44
C PHE A 35 9.69 -18.77 11.24
N PRO A 36 9.10 -19.97 11.44
CA PRO A 36 8.99 -20.99 10.38
C PRO A 36 8.15 -20.51 9.18
N SER A 37 7.23 -19.58 9.40
CA SER A 37 6.35 -19.03 8.36
C SER A 37 6.95 -17.84 7.60
N ALA A 38 8.07 -17.27 8.07
CA ALA A 38 8.71 -16.15 7.39
C ALA A 38 9.28 -16.59 6.04
N LYS A 39 9.12 -15.80 5.00
CA LYS A 39 9.50 -16.09 3.62
C LYS A 39 10.79 -15.37 3.20
N THR A 40 11.12 -14.27 3.84
CA THR A 40 12.24 -13.40 3.44
C THR A 40 13.24 -13.19 4.56
N ALA A 41 14.51 -13.00 4.19
CA ALA A 41 15.55 -12.60 5.13
C ALA A 41 15.27 -11.20 5.71
N GLU A 42 14.73 -10.29 4.89
CA GLU A 42 14.36 -8.94 5.30
C GLU A 42 13.35 -8.93 6.44
N GLY A 43 12.31 -9.78 6.39
CA GLY A 43 11.32 -9.87 7.47
C GLY A 43 11.92 -10.33 8.80
N ILE A 44 12.84 -11.30 8.76
CA ILE A 44 13.54 -11.79 9.97
C ILE A 44 14.50 -10.72 10.51
N LEU A 45 15.25 -10.05 9.64
CA LEU A 45 16.13 -8.95 10.05
C LEU A 45 15.35 -7.78 10.64
N LEU A 46 14.18 -7.46 10.09
CA LEU A 46 13.28 -6.45 10.65
C LEU A 46 12.82 -6.84 12.07
N ALA A 47 12.48 -8.11 12.29
CA ALA A 47 12.10 -8.60 13.61
C ALA A 47 13.26 -8.53 14.61
N VAL A 48 14.49 -8.88 14.17
CA VAL A 48 15.72 -8.74 14.97
C VAL A 48 15.96 -7.27 15.33
N ALA A 49 15.92 -6.36 14.35
CA ALA A 49 16.13 -4.93 14.56
C ALA A 49 15.08 -4.35 15.52
N TYR A 50 13.80 -4.71 15.37
CA TYR A 50 12.73 -4.32 16.29
C TYR A 50 13.04 -4.75 17.73
N CYS A 51 13.40 -6.03 17.91
CA CYS A 51 13.70 -6.56 19.23
C CYS A 51 14.93 -5.89 19.85
N GLN A 52 15.97 -5.62 19.08
CA GLN A 52 17.16 -4.91 19.57
C GLN A 52 16.84 -3.50 20.01
N ALA A 53 16.09 -2.73 19.21
CA ALA A 53 15.68 -1.38 19.53
C ALA A 53 14.88 -1.31 20.84
N ARG A 54 14.01 -2.29 21.10
CA ARG A 54 13.21 -2.39 22.34
C ARG A 54 13.86 -3.22 23.45
N LYS A 55 15.12 -3.65 23.28
CA LYS A 55 15.86 -4.48 24.26
C LYS A 55 15.09 -5.77 24.63
N LEU A 56 14.52 -6.43 23.63
CA LEU A 56 13.79 -7.68 23.74
C LEU A 56 14.65 -8.84 23.24
N ASP A 57 14.44 -10.01 23.83
CA ASP A 57 15.07 -11.25 23.38
C ASP A 57 14.27 -11.85 22.24
N ILE A 58 14.82 -11.79 21.02
CA ILE A 58 14.20 -12.32 19.80
C ILE A 58 13.88 -13.83 19.92
N MET A 59 14.67 -14.58 20.71
CA MET A 59 14.51 -16.03 20.86
C MET A 59 13.25 -16.39 21.63
N LYS A 60 12.75 -15.48 22.47
CA LYS A 60 11.46 -15.63 23.18
C LYS A 60 10.24 -15.35 22.29
N ARG A 61 10.48 -15.02 21.01
CA ARG A 61 9.45 -14.69 20.02
C ARG A 61 8.44 -13.65 20.54
N PRO A 62 8.91 -12.45 20.95
CA PRO A 62 8.04 -11.38 21.40
C PRO A 62 7.17 -10.83 20.26
N VAL A 63 7.63 -10.96 19.01
CA VAL A 63 6.94 -10.47 17.81
C VAL A 63 6.55 -11.63 16.88
N SER A 64 5.61 -11.38 15.98
CA SER A 64 5.24 -12.26 14.87
C SER A 64 5.49 -11.58 13.52
N ILE A 65 5.93 -12.36 12.53
CA ILE A 65 6.09 -11.90 11.15
C ILE A 65 4.81 -12.26 10.40
N VAL A 66 4.09 -11.24 9.93
CA VAL A 66 2.79 -11.39 9.26
C VAL A 66 2.89 -10.83 7.84
N PRO A 67 2.55 -11.62 6.80
CA PRO A 67 2.50 -11.13 5.44
C PRO A 67 1.26 -10.25 5.24
N MET A 68 1.48 -8.99 4.90
CA MET A 68 0.43 -8.00 4.64
C MET A 68 0.42 -7.60 3.18
N TRP A 69 -0.77 -7.49 2.58
CA TRP A 69 -0.89 -6.99 1.22
C TRP A 69 -0.57 -5.50 1.18
N SER A 70 0.46 -5.10 0.43
CA SER A 70 0.74 -3.69 0.16
C SER A 70 0.10 -3.31 -1.17
N SER A 71 -0.90 -2.42 -1.13
CA SER A 71 -1.53 -1.86 -2.33
C SER A 71 -0.53 -1.07 -3.18
N ALA A 72 0.36 -0.32 -2.53
CA ALA A 72 1.43 0.46 -3.17
C ALA A 72 2.42 -0.42 -3.94
N LEU A 73 2.91 -1.50 -3.32
CA LEU A 73 3.87 -2.41 -3.94
C LEU A 73 3.23 -3.55 -4.74
N ARG A 74 1.90 -3.68 -4.68
CA ARG A 74 1.08 -4.74 -5.29
C ARG A 74 1.62 -6.15 -5.01
N LYS A 75 2.16 -6.34 -3.81
CA LYS A 75 2.68 -7.62 -3.34
C LYS A 75 2.46 -7.74 -1.84
N TYR A 76 2.47 -8.98 -1.37
CA TYR A 76 2.59 -9.24 0.07
C TYR A 76 3.99 -8.84 0.54
N VAL A 77 4.03 -8.06 1.62
CA VAL A 77 5.24 -7.65 2.32
C VAL A 77 5.17 -8.20 3.73
N GLU A 78 6.29 -8.73 4.21
CA GLU A 78 6.37 -9.19 5.59
C GLU A 78 6.50 -8.00 6.53
N THR A 79 5.61 -7.95 7.52
CA THR A 79 5.58 -6.91 8.55
C THR A 79 5.75 -7.54 9.92
N VAL A 80 6.25 -6.79 10.89
CA VAL A 80 6.53 -7.27 12.24
C VAL A 80 5.50 -6.69 13.19
N TRP A 81 4.79 -7.57 13.90
CA TRP A 81 3.73 -7.21 14.83
C TRP A 81 4.09 -7.64 16.25
N PRO A 82 3.96 -6.76 17.25
CA PRO A 82 4.14 -7.11 18.66
C PRO A 82 3.11 -8.16 19.07
N GLY A 83 3.56 -9.29 19.62
CA GLY A 83 2.64 -10.27 20.21
C GLY A 83 2.29 -9.88 21.64
N ILE A 84 1.29 -10.55 22.20
CA ILE A 84 0.84 -10.33 23.59
C ILE A 84 1.97 -10.46 24.63
N ASN A 85 2.99 -11.29 24.35
CA ASN A 85 4.15 -11.45 25.22
C ASN A 85 5.04 -10.20 25.26
N GLU A 86 5.17 -9.48 24.14
CA GLU A 86 5.93 -8.24 24.08
C GLU A 86 5.28 -7.17 24.94
N VAL A 87 3.98 -6.93 24.71
CA VAL A 87 3.15 -5.95 25.39
C VAL A 87 3.15 -6.19 26.91
N GLN A 88 3.08 -7.44 27.34
CA GLN A 88 3.20 -7.79 28.76
C GLN A 88 4.59 -7.55 29.33
N THR A 89 5.63 -7.86 28.56
CA THR A 89 7.02 -7.70 29.00
C THR A 89 7.37 -6.23 29.16
N THR A 90 6.97 -5.38 28.21
CA THR A 90 7.19 -3.93 28.27
C THR A 90 6.38 -3.30 29.40
N ALA A 91 5.10 -3.65 29.55
CA ALA A 91 4.28 -3.23 30.69
C ALA A 91 4.91 -3.61 32.04
N ALA A 92 5.39 -4.85 32.20
CA ALA A 92 6.05 -5.28 33.43
C ALA A 92 7.36 -4.52 33.73
N ARG A 93 8.11 -4.13 32.70
CA ARG A 93 9.38 -3.39 32.85
C ARG A 93 9.20 -1.95 33.34
N THR A 94 8.01 -1.37 33.22
CA THR A 94 7.70 -0.03 33.77
C THR A 94 7.79 0.02 35.30
N GLY A 95 7.65 -1.12 35.98
CA GLY A 95 7.48 -1.17 37.43
C GLY A 95 6.10 -0.73 37.92
N GLU A 96 5.22 -0.29 37.02
CA GLU A 96 3.87 0.18 37.35
C GLU A 96 2.80 -0.91 37.14
N PHE A 97 3.14 -2.05 36.52
CA PHE A 97 2.21 -3.17 36.34
C PHE A 97 1.82 -3.80 37.67
N ALA A 98 0.53 -3.71 38.01
CA ALA A 98 -0.03 -4.10 39.31
C ALA A 98 -0.94 -5.34 39.22
N GLY A 99 -0.78 -6.16 38.18
CA GLY A 99 -1.49 -7.42 38.00
C GLY A 99 -2.64 -7.38 36.99
N VAL A 100 -3.29 -8.51 36.83
CA VAL A 100 -4.38 -8.72 35.87
C VAL A 100 -5.40 -9.67 36.47
N ASP A 101 -6.69 -9.38 36.30
CA ASP A 101 -7.76 -10.27 36.73
C ASP A 101 -7.99 -11.41 35.72
N ALA A 102 -8.64 -12.47 36.19
CA ALA A 102 -9.07 -13.54 35.31
C ALA A 102 -10.06 -13.02 34.25
N PRO A 103 -9.99 -13.52 32.99
CA PRO A 103 -10.94 -13.12 31.96
C PRO A 103 -12.37 -13.47 32.34
N ILE A 104 -13.28 -12.51 32.18
CA ILE A 104 -14.72 -12.69 32.34
C ILE A 104 -15.32 -12.85 30.96
N TYR A 105 -16.15 -13.88 30.78
CA TYR A 105 -16.78 -14.17 29.49
C TYR A 105 -18.27 -13.89 29.55
N GLY A 106 -18.80 -13.39 28.44
CA GLY A 106 -20.22 -13.25 28.21
C GLY A 106 -20.94 -14.59 28.00
N PRO A 107 -22.25 -14.54 27.69
CA PRO A 107 -23.03 -15.73 27.39
C PRO A 107 -22.44 -16.49 26.20
N GLU A 108 -22.63 -17.81 26.20
CA GLU A 108 -22.09 -18.68 25.17
C GLU A 108 -23.07 -18.81 24.01
N ILE A 109 -22.62 -18.43 22.81
CA ILE A 109 -23.37 -18.43 21.56
C ILE A 109 -22.90 -19.60 20.70
N THR A 110 -23.82 -20.22 19.96
CA THR A 110 -23.50 -21.20 18.92
C THR A 110 -23.83 -20.61 17.57
N GLU A 111 -22.85 -20.49 16.68
CA GLU A 111 -23.06 -20.05 15.30
C GLU A 111 -22.46 -21.02 14.29
N THR A 112 -23.06 -21.03 13.09
CA THR A 112 -22.60 -21.85 11.97
C THR A 112 -22.11 -20.95 10.83
N PHE A 113 -20.84 -21.09 10.48
CA PHE A 113 -20.19 -20.37 9.40
C PHE A 113 -20.10 -21.28 8.17
N THR A 114 -20.64 -20.85 7.04
CA THR A 114 -20.58 -21.59 5.78
C THR A 114 -19.94 -20.72 4.71
N ALA A 115 -18.94 -21.25 4.00
CA ALA A 115 -18.38 -20.59 2.83
C ALA A 115 -17.86 -21.60 1.80
N GLU A 116 -17.85 -21.20 0.53
CA GLU A 116 -17.13 -21.91 -0.52
C GLU A 116 -15.65 -21.52 -0.47
N VAL A 117 -14.78 -22.53 -0.35
CA VAL A 117 -13.33 -22.37 -0.43
C VAL A 117 -12.80 -23.13 -1.64
N ASN A 118 -11.63 -22.75 -2.15
CA ASN A 118 -10.97 -23.56 -3.18
C ASN A 118 -10.64 -24.93 -2.58
N ASP A 119 -10.95 -25.97 -3.33
CA ASP A 119 -10.64 -27.33 -2.96
C ASP A 119 -9.18 -27.62 -3.35
N GLU A 120 -8.27 -27.54 -2.37
CA GLU A 120 -6.84 -27.76 -2.59
C GLU A 120 -6.53 -29.21 -2.99
N ASP A 121 -7.40 -30.16 -2.61
CA ASP A 121 -7.27 -31.58 -2.93
C ASP A 121 -7.96 -31.96 -4.27
N GLY A 122 -8.69 -31.03 -4.87
CA GLY A 122 -9.48 -31.24 -6.08
C GLY A 122 -8.81 -30.74 -7.36
N PRO A 123 -9.43 -30.97 -8.55
CA PRO A 123 -8.96 -30.43 -9.81
C PRO A 123 -8.84 -28.89 -9.75
N ARG A 124 -7.77 -28.31 -10.28
CA ARG A 124 -7.49 -26.86 -10.21
C ARG A 124 -8.72 -26.01 -10.60
N GLY A 125 -9.28 -25.30 -9.62
CA GLY A 125 -10.47 -24.47 -9.78
C GLY A 125 -11.76 -25.07 -9.19
N SER A 126 -11.72 -26.28 -8.63
CA SER A 126 -12.82 -26.83 -7.85
C SER A 126 -13.02 -26.04 -6.56
N LYS A 127 -14.29 -25.93 -6.16
CA LYS A 127 -14.72 -25.29 -4.91
C LYS A 127 -15.37 -26.34 -4.02
N LYS A 128 -15.15 -26.19 -2.72
CA LYS A 128 -15.75 -27.01 -1.68
C LYS A 128 -16.48 -26.12 -0.69
N THR A 129 -17.72 -26.47 -0.38
CA THR A 129 -18.46 -25.82 0.69
C THR A 129 -17.97 -26.37 2.02
N VAL A 130 -17.47 -25.46 2.87
CA VAL A 130 -17.02 -25.78 4.22
C VAL A 130 -17.98 -25.12 5.20
N THR A 131 -18.52 -25.94 6.10
CA THR A 131 -19.42 -25.52 7.17
C THR A 131 -18.75 -25.81 8.51
N VAL A 132 -18.67 -24.79 9.38
CA VAL A 132 -18.08 -24.89 10.71
C VAL A 132 -19.07 -24.35 11.73
N THR A 133 -19.56 -25.21 12.63
CA THR A 133 -20.36 -24.78 13.78
C THR A 133 -19.46 -24.62 14.99
N LEU A 134 -19.47 -23.44 15.60
CA LEU A 134 -18.64 -23.11 16.76
C LEU A 134 -19.50 -22.61 17.92
N LYS A 135 -19.05 -22.98 19.12
CA LYS A 135 -19.59 -22.47 20.37
C LYS A 135 -18.56 -21.55 21.03
N PHE A 136 -18.89 -20.28 21.22
CA PHE A 136 -17.97 -19.24 21.68
C PHE A 136 -18.70 -18.19 22.54
N PRO A 137 -17.98 -17.49 23.44
CA PRO A 137 -18.58 -16.41 24.22
C PRO A 137 -18.85 -15.19 23.34
N GLU A 138 -19.96 -14.50 23.57
CA GLU A 138 -20.31 -13.27 22.84
C GLU A 138 -19.23 -12.19 22.97
N TRP A 139 -18.70 -12.03 24.18
CA TRP A 139 -17.67 -11.06 24.50
C TRP A 139 -16.73 -11.61 25.60
N CYS A 140 -15.56 -10.98 25.72
CA CYS A 140 -14.64 -11.20 26.83
C CYS A 140 -14.15 -9.87 27.37
N THR A 141 -14.02 -9.80 28.69
CA THR A 141 -13.52 -8.64 29.42
C THR A 141 -12.30 -9.06 30.25
N VAL A 142 -11.24 -8.27 30.20
CA VAL A 142 -10.04 -8.44 31.02
C VAL A 142 -9.68 -7.11 31.66
N THR A 143 -9.38 -7.12 32.97
CA THR A 143 -8.94 -5.92 33.70
C THR A 143 -7.46 -6.04 34.05
N VAL A 144 -6.68 -5.08 33.60
CA VAL A 144 -5.27 -4.87 33.94
C VAL A 144 -5.18 -3.74 34.95
N TYR A 145 -4.27 -3.86 35.91
CA TYR A 145 -4.03 -2.81 36.89
C TYR A 145 -2.69 -2.14 36.65
N ARG A 146 -2.67 -0.82 36.75
CA ARG A 146 -1.46 0.01 36.71
C ARG A 146 -1.39 0.92 37.93
N LEU A 147 -0.20 1.15 38.45
CA LEU A 147 0.07 2.17 39.45
C LEU A 147 0.14 3.55 38.78
N VAL A 148 -0.82 4.41 39.09
CA VAL A 148 -0.82 5.82 38.65
C VAL A 148 -0.57 6.66 39.89
N GLY A 149 0.62 7.28 39.98
CA GLY A 149 1.03 8.01 41.18
C GLY A 149 1.05 7.14 42.45
N GLY A 150 1.36 5.85 42.31
CA GLY A 150 1.36 4.88 43.43
C GLY A 150 -0.01 4.30 43.78
N VAL A 151 -1.10 4.75 43.16
CA VAL A 151 -2.45 4.21 43.36
C VAL A 151 -2.74 3.14 42.30
N ARG A 152 -3.24 1.99 42.73
CA ARG A 152 -3.64 0.91 41.82
C ARG A 152 -4.95 1.26 41.11
N CYS A 153 -4.88 1.52 39.81
CA CYS A 153 -6.01 1.88 38.96
C CYS A 153 -6.37 0.74 37.98
N PRO A 154 -7.66 0.40 37.82
CA PRO A 154 -8.11 -0.61 36.85
C PRO A 154 -8.27 -0.04 35.44
N PHE A 155 -7.84 -0.81 34.45
CA PHE A 155 -8.02 -0.56 33.03
C PHE A 155 -8.61 -1.81 32.40
N THR A 156 -9.80 -1.69 31.83
CA THR A 156 -10.59 -2.83 31.38
C THR A 156 -10.74 -2.81 29.87
N GLY A 157 -10.28 -3.87 29.20
CA GLY A 157 -10.51 -4.10 27.79
C GLY A 157 -11.68 -5.05 27.60
N LYS A 158 -12.61 -4.72 26.70
CA LYS A 158 -13.76 -5.56 26.34
C LYS A 158 -13.85 -5.71 24.84
N VAL A 159 -13.87 -6.95 24.37
CA VAL A 159 -13.93 -7.29 22.95
C VAL A 159 -15.08 -8.23 22.66
N TYR A 160 -15.74 -8.05 21.52
CA TYR A 160 -16.81 -8.92 21.03
C TYR A 160 -16.24 -9.92 20.03
N TRP A 161 -16.71 -11.17 20.11
CA TRP A 161 -16.15 -12.24 19.30
C TRP A 161 -16.35 -11.99 17.80
N MET A 162 -17.56 -11.60 17.39
CA MET A 162 -17.92 -11.36 15.98
C MET A 162 -17.16 -10.20 15.34
N GLU A 163 -16.69 -9.25 16.15
CA GLU A 163 -15.89 -8.10 15.72
C GLU A 163 -14.40 -8.42 15.62
N THR A 164 -13.94 -9.39 16.41
CA THR A 164 -12.50 -9.60 16.67
C THR A 164 -11.92 -10.80 15.96
N TYR A 165 -12.70 -11.86 15.73
CA TYR A 165 -12.17 -13.14 15.25
C TYR A 165 -11.45 -13.02 13.91
N SER A 166 -10.33 -13.73 13.79
CA SER A 166 -9.56 -13.80 12.55
C SER A 166 -10.27 -14.65 11.51
N ARG A 167 -10.37 -14.12 10.29
CA ARG A 167 -11.06 -14.76 9.17
C ARG A 167 -10.06 -15.40 8.21
N LYS A 168 -10.45 -16.52 7.59
CA LYS A 168 -9.67 -17.18 6.53
C LYS A 168 -9.74 -16.36 5.25
N GLY A 169 -8.66 -15.66 4.94
CA GLY A 169 -8.56 -14.81 3.75
C GLY A 169 -9.27 -13.46 3.92
N ALA A 170 -8.86 -12.50 3.09
CA ALA A 170 -9.25 -11.09 3.21
C ALA A 170 -10.77 -10.81 3.23
N ARG A 171 -11.56 -11.61 2.52
CA ARG A 171 -13.02 -11.46 2.41
C ARG A 171 -13.78 -12.70 2.90
N GLY A 172 -13.09 -13.63 3.56
CA GLY A 172 -13.72 -14.85 4.06
C GLY A 172 -14.56 -14.58 5.29
N VAL A 173 -15.56 -15.43 5.53
CA VAL A 173 -16.37 -15.41 6.76
C VAL A 173 -15.97 -16.50 7.75
N LEU A 174 -15.25 -17.53 7.27
CA LEU A 174 -14.82 -18.66 8.08
C LEU A 174 -13.73 -18.25 9.07
N PRO A 175 -13.82 -18.62 10.36
CA PRO A 175 -12.75 -18.41 11.33
C PRO A 175 -11.47 -19.19 10.99
N THR A 176 -10.30 -18.68 11.39
CA THR A 176 -9.03 -19.44 11.25
C THR A 176 -8.97 -20.63 12.21
N ASP A 177 -8.09 -21.59 11.91
CA ASP A 177 -7.99 -22.84 12.69
C ASP A 177 -7.69 -22.61 14.17
N MET A 178 -6.95 -21.53 14.49
CA MET A 178 -6.64 -21.17 15.87
C MET A 178 -7.87 -20.68 16.65
N TRP A 179 -8.79 -19.98 15.98
CA TRP A 179 -10.06 -19.53 16.55
C TRP A 179 -11.07 -20.66 16.65
N VAL A 180 -11.07 -21.61 15.71
CA VAL A 180 -11.84 -22.87 15.78
C VAL A 180 -11.39 -23.72 16.98
N LYS A 181 -10.08 -23.92 17.15
CA LYS A 181 -9.52 -24.79 18.20
C LYS A 181 -9.61 -24.18 19.60
N ARG A 182 -9.45 -22.86 19.73
CA ARG A 182 -9.38 -22.17 21.03
C ARG A 182 -10.16 -20.85 21.06
N PRO A 183 -11.48 -20.86 20.82
CA PRO A 183 -12.27 -19.63 20.66
C PRO A 183 -12.21 -18.71 21.89
N LYS A 184 -12.40 -19.26 23.09
CA LYS A 184 -12.28 -18.51 24.37
C LYS A 184 -10.87 -17.97 24.59
N GLY A 185 -9.87 -18.79 24.31
CA GLY A 185 -8.47 -18.43 24.53
C GLY A 185 -7.97 -17.32 23.60
N GLN A 186 -8.39 -17.31 22.34
CA GLN A 186 -8.04 -16.21 21.43
C GLN A 186 -8.73 -14.91 21.82
N LEU A 187 -10.02 -14.97 22.17
CA LEU A 187 -10.75 -13.78 22.58
C LEU A 187 -10.16 -13.14 23.84
N ALA A 188 -9.80 -13.97 24.84
CA ALA A 188 -9.13 -13.48 26.05
C ALA A 188 -7.76 -12.84 25.79
N LYS A 189 -7.01 -13.33 24.79
CA LYS A 189 -5.76 -12.69 24.38
C LYS A 189 -6.00 -11.30 23.81
N CYS A 190 -7.00 -11.15 22.95
CA CYS A 190 -7.36 -9.85 22.37
C CYS A 190 -7.85 -8.89 23.46
N ALA A 191 -8.73 -9.34 24.36
CA ALA A 191 -9.20 -8.55 25.51
C ALA A 191 -8.04 -8.06 26.40
N LYS A 192 -7.06 -8.94 26.65
CA LYS A 192 -5.87 -8.60 27.44
C LYS A 192 -4.96 -7.63 26.70
N ALA A 193 -4.79 -7.77 25.39
CA ALA A 193 -4.05 -6.82 24.57
C ALA A 193 -4.67 -5.43 24.69
N ASP A 194 -5.98 -5.30 24.44
CA ASP A 194 -6.72 -4.05 24.53
C ASP A 194 -6.61 -3.39 25.92
N ALA A 195 -6.78 -4.17 26.99
CA ALA A 195 -6.59 -3.69 28.37
C ALA A 195 -5.17 -3.18 28.65
N LEU A 196 -4.14 -3.86 28.11
CA LEU A 196 -2.75 -3.43 28.25
C LEU A 196 -2.47 -2.15 27.44
N ARG A 197 -3.05 -1.99 26.24
CA ARG A 197 -2.94 -0.76 25.44
C ARG A 197 -3.55 0.42 26.18
N ALA A 198 -4.71 0.23 26.80
CA ALA A 198 -5.37 1.23 27.62
C ALA A 198 -4.55 1.60 28.88
N ALA A 199 -3.96 0.61 29.55
CA ALA A 199 -3.15 0.83 30.75
C ALA A 199 -1.80 1.48 30.45
N PHE A 200 -1.11 1.07 29.39
CA PHE A 200 0.28 1.44 29.07
C PHE A 200 0.41 1.99 27.64
N PRO A 201 -0.20 3.14 27.31
CA PRO A 201 -0.26 3.64 25.93
C PRO A 201 1.12 3.94 25.32
N GLU A 202 2.12 4.38 26.10
CA GLU A 202 3.48 4.62 25.59
C GLU A 202 4.22 3.31 25.23
N GLU A 203 3.99 2.24 25.99
CA GLU A 203 4.67 0.96 25.78
C GLU A 203 3.94 0.07 24.77
N CYS A 204 2.63 0.23 24.68
CA CYS A 204 1.68 -0.68 24.04
C CYS A 204 0.81 0.01 22.97
N GLY A 205 1.14 1.22 22.52
CA GLY A 205 0.25 2.06 21.70
C GLY A 205 -0.15 1.52 20.32
N GLY A 206 0.49 0.46 19.81
CA GLY A 206 0.15 -0.20 18.55
C GLY A 206 -0.70 -1.46 18.74
N TYR A 207 -1.48 -1.86 17.73
CA TYR A 207 -2.24 -3.11 17.76
C TYR A 207 -1.33 -4.33 17.91
N SER A 208 -1.79 -5.34 18.65
CA SER A 208 -1.05 -6.60 18.78
C SER A 208 -1.28 -7.52 17.58
N ALA A 209 -0.36 -8.45 17.34
CA ALA A 209 -0.47 -9.46 16.30
C ALA A 209 -1.78 -10.26 16.41
N GLU A 210 -2.23 -10.53 17.64
CA GLU A 210 -3.48 -11.23 17.91
C GLU A 210 -4.72 -10.43 17.47
N GLU A 211 -4.66 -9.10 17.49
CA GLU A 211 -5.77 -8.21 17.09
C GLU A 211 -5.84 -8.04 15.56
N MET A 212 -4.72 -8.22 14.86
CA MET A 212 -4.57 -7.97 13.43
C MET A 212 -4.51 -9.24 12.58
N ASP A 213 -4.39 -10.42 13.20
CA ASP A 213 -4.35 -11.69 12.47
C ASP A 213 -5.61 -11.87 11.61
N GLY A 214 -5.42 -12.15 10.32
CA GLY A 214 -6.50 -12.32 9.34
C GLY A 214 -7.26 -11.05 8.94
N LYS A 215 -6.89 -9.86 9.45
CA LYS A 215 -7.47 -8.59 9.01
C LYS A 215 -6.69 -8.02 7.82
N VAL A 216 -7.40 -7.44 6.86
CA VAL A 216 -6.77 -6.57 5.87
C VAL A 216 -6.57 -5.23 6.54
N ILE A 217 -5.31 -4.83 6.69
CA ILE A 217 -4.99 -3.45 6.97
C ILE A 217 -5.08 -2.75 5.64
N GLU A 218 -6.15 -1.98 5.44
CA GLU A 218 -6.03 -0.83 4.56
C GLU A 218 -5.01 0.06 5.26
N ALA A 219 -3.78 0.00 4.79
CA ALA A 219 -2.75 0.91 5.27
C ALA A 219 -3.20 2.29 4.81
N ASP A 220 -3.92 3.01 5.67
CA ASP A 220 -3.78 4.46 5.71
C ASP A 220 -2.28 4.74 5.73
N GLU A 221 -1.85 5.74 4.98
CA GLU A 221 -0.47 6.03 4.62
C GLU A 221 0.45 6.45 5.80
N ALA A 222 0.32 5.84 6.97
CA ALA A 222 1.12 6.11 8.16
C ALA A 222 2.14 4.99 8.45
N ASP A 223 3.42 5.39 8.39
CA ASP A 223 4.58 4.80 9.08
C ASP A 223 5.06 3.38 8.75
N ILE A 224 5.38 3.15 7.47
CA ILE A 224 6.60 2.39 7.15
C ILE A 224 7.73 3.43 7.12
N PRO A 225 8.87 3.25 7.82
CA PRO A 225 9.98 4.20 7.73
C PRO A 225 10.51 4.14 6.30
N ARG A 226 10.04 5.09 5.48
CA ARG A 226 10.62 5.41 4.19
C ARG A 226 12.07 5.73 4.48
N ARG A 227 12.99 4.87 4.02
CA ARG A 227 14.41 5.22 3.86
C ARG A 227 14.42 6.63 3.26
N SER A 228 14.91 7.58 4.04
CA SER A 228 14.65 9.01 3.90
C SER A 228 14.62 9.46 2.43
N LYS A 229 13.43 9.77 1.92
CA LYS A 229 13.31 10.88 0.99
C LYS A 229 12.99 12.07 1.88
N ARG A 230 13.94 13.01 1.95
CA ARG A 230 13.72 14.34 2.52
C ARG A 230 12.33 14.80 2.12
N GLY A 231 11.57 15.31 3.09
CA GLY A 231 10.31 15.97 2.79
C GLY A 231 10.55 17.00 1.69
N VAL A 232 9.89 16.81 0.56
CA VAL A 232 9.63 17.91 -0.35
C VAL A 232 8.29 18.45 0.13
N PRO A 233 8.23 19.72 0.57
CA PRO A 233 6.97 20.35 0.91
C PRO A 233 6.04 20.34 -0.31
N GLN A 234 4.74 20.41 -0.01
CA GLN A 234 3.69 20.69 -0.98
C GLN A 234 4.14 21.81 -1.94
N SER A 235 4.01 21.53 -3.25
CA SER A 235 4.12 22.48 -4.36
C SER A 235 5.20 23.57 -4.22
N ALA A 236 6.42 23.23 -4.58
CA ALA A 236 7.39 24.23 -5.03
C ALA A 236 8.07 23.69 -6.30
N THR A 237 7.91 24.43 -7.39
CA THR A 237 8.66 24.30 -8.64
C THR A 237 10.15 24.10 -8.35
N VAL A 238 10.76 23.12 -9.03
CA VAL A 238 12.19 22.81 -8.94
C VAL A 238 12.99 24.07 -9.25
N MET A 239 13.75 24.59 -8.28
CA MET A 239 14.78 25.60 -8.49
C MET A 239 16.15 24.94 -8.36
N ASP A 240 17.01 25.12 -9.38
CA ASP A 240 18.39 24.64 -9.36
C ASP A 240 19.25 25.47 -8.38
N ILE A 241 20.11 24.78 -7.63
CA ILE A 241 21.15 25.37 -6.78
C ILE A 241 22.49 25.10 -7.45
N ASP A 242 23.31 26.14 -7.67
CA ASP A 242 24.68 25.98 -8.19
C ASP A 242 25.53 25.15 -7.19
N PRO A 243 26.08 24.00 -7.61
CA PRO A 243 26.78 23.09 -6.71
C PRO A 243 28.14 23.60 -6.20
N LYS A 244 28.63 24.77 -6.62
CA LYS A 244 29.88 25.38 -6.11
C LYS A 244 29.66 26.56 -5.17
N THR A 245 28.58 27.33 -5.33
CA THR A 245 28.38 28.59 -4.58
C THR A 245 27.17 28.56 -3.64
N GLY A 246 26.24 27.63 -3.84
CA GLY A 246 25.05 27.50 -2.98
C GLY A 246 24.02 28.63 -3.14
N GLU A 247 24.14 29.49 -4.15
CA GLU A 247 23.16 30.53 -4.44
C GLU A 247 21.99 29.99 -5.26
N VAL A 248 20.77 30.44 -4.92
CA VAL A 248 19.52 30.11 -5.62
C VAL A 248 19.36 31.06 -6.79
N LEU A 249 19.54 30.57 -8.02
CA LEU A 249 19.26 31.34 -9.23
C LEU A 249 17.74 31.30 -9.47
N GLY A 250 17.10 32.47 -9.45
CA GLY A 250 15.68 32.63 -9.76
C GLY A 250 15.37 32.19 -11.20
N GLY A 251 15.07 30.90 -11.39
CA GLY A 251 14.71 30.31 -12.67
C GLY A 251 13.20 30.09 -12.80
N GLN A 252 12.61 30.57 -13.90
CA GLN A 252 11.29 30.14 -14.34
C GLN A 252 11.26 28.60 -14.49
N PRO A 253 10.10 27.94 -14.30
CA PRO A 253 9.98 26.51 -14.45
C PRO A 253 10.48 26.07 -15.83
N VAL A 254 11.42 25.11 -15.85
CA VAL A 254 11.89 24.50 -17.10
C VAL A 254 10.66 23.90 -17.79
N PRO A 255 10.30 24.36 -19.01
CA PRO A 255 9.17 23.78 -19.74
C PRO A 255 9.45 22.30 -19.99
N GLU A 256 8.51 21.43 -19.63
CA GLU A 256 8.62 20.03 -20.05
C GLU A 256 8.75 19.98 -21.59
N PRO A 257 9.70 19.20 -22.13
CA PRO A 257 9.90 19.15 -23.58
C PRO A 257 8.62 18.66 -24.25
N LYS A 258 8.11 19.43 -25.22
CA LYS A 258 6.94 19.03 -26.01
C LYS A 258 7.30 17.78 -26.83
N PRO A 259 6.50 16.70 -26.76
CA PRO A 259 6.77 15.49 -27.52
C PRO A 259 6.55 15.72 -29.02
N ASP A 260 7.31 15.01 -29.85
CA ASP A 260 6.98 14.84 -31.26
C ASP A 260 5.89 13.77 -31.39
N LEU A 261 4.64 14.22 -31.55
CA LEU A 261 3.44 13.39 -31.60
C LEU A 261 3.39 12.44 -32.81
N LEU A 262 4.18 12.72 -33.86
CA LEU A 262 4.22 11.91 -35.09
C LEU A 262 5.19 10.73 -34.97
N GLN A 263 6.13 10.76 -34.02
CA GLN A 263 7.18 9.74 -33.85
C GLN A 263 6.87 8.72 -32.74
N VAL A 264 5.62 8.61 -32.31
CA VAL A 264 5.22 7.69 -31.23
C VAL A 264 4.61 6.42 -31.79
N GLY A 265 5.18 5.27 -31.42
CA GLY A 265 4.71 3.95 -31.84
C GLY A 265 3.31 3.60 -31.30
N VAL A 266 2.56 2.79 -32.06
CA VAL A 266 1.18 2.38 -31.71
C VAL A 266 1.11 1.67 -30.36
N GLU A 267 2.10 0.84 -30.04
CA GLU A 267 2.18 0.11 -28.76
C GLU A 267 2.30 1.05 -27.55
N VAL A 268 3.05 2.14 -27.71
CA VAL A 268 3.23 3.18 -26.68
C VAL A 268 1.92 3.93 -26.46
N LYS A 269 1.21 4.28 -27.54
CA LYS A 269 -0.13 4.90 -27.48
C LYS A 269 -1.15 4.00 -26.75
N GLU A 270 -1.16 2.69 -27.04
CA GLU A 270 -2.03 1.74 -26.34
C GLU A 270 -1.70 1.61 -24.85
N LEU A 271 -0.41 1.53 -24.52
CA LEU A 271 0.05 1.45 -23.13
C LEU A 271 -0.42 2.66 -22.33
N ILE A 272 -0.22 3.87 -22.88
CA ILE A 272 -0.62 5.11 -22.23
C ILE A 272 -2.14 5.20 -22.13
N GLY A 273 -2.89 4.77 -23.15
CA GLY A 273 -4.35 4.69 -23.10
C GLY A 273 -4.87 3.73 -22.01
N LYS A 274 -4.13 2.65 -21.69
CA LYS A 274 -4.43 1.77 -20.54
C LYS A 274 -4.12 2.47 -19.21
N LEU A 275 -3.03 3.25 -19.16
CA LEU A 275 -2.65 4.02 -17.96
C LEU A 275 -3.65 5.13 -17.64
N VAL A 276 -4.11 5.88 -18.63
CA VAL A 276 -5.15 6.91 -18.47
C VAL A 276 -6.43 6.29 -17.91
N ARG A 277 -6.93 5.20 -18.52
CA ARG A 277 -8.14 4.49 -18.04
C ARG A 277 -8.02 4.00 -16.60
N ARG A 278 -6.81 3.66 -16.16
CA ARG A 278 -6.54 3.21 -14.79
C ARG A 278 -6.40 4.36 -13.80
N ALA A 279 -5.83 5.48 -14.23
CA ALA A 279 -5.62 6.65 -13.38
C ALA A 279 -6.92 7.43 -13.14
N LEU A 280 -7.81 7.48 -14.14
CA LEU A 280 -9.04 8.28 -14.12
C LEU A 280 -9.95 8.03 -12.90
N PRO A 281 -10.25 6.80 -12.46
CA PRO A 281 -11.20 6.59 -11.35
C PRO A 281 -10.67 7.00 -9.97
N ASN A 282 -9.35 7.01 -9.78
CA ASN A 282 -8.72 7.17 -8.46
C ASN A 282 -7.75 8.38 -8.39
N GLY A 283 -7.70 9.21 -9.44
CA GLY A 283 -6.78 10.36 -9.52
C GLY A 283 -5.28 9.99 -9.46
N ALA A 284 -4.92 8.75 -9.81
CA ALA A 284 -3.58 8.20 -9.59
C ALA A 284 -2.55 8.59 -10.68
N TRP A 285 -2.52 9.88 -11.07
CA TRP A 285 -1.74 10.39 -12.20
C TRP A 285 -0.22 10.28 -11.99
N GLU A 286 0.28 10.66 -10.82
CA GLU A 286 1.72 10.56 -10.49
C GLU A 286 2.21 9.11 -10.51
N THR A 287 1.35 8.16 -10.11
CA THR A 287 1.69 6.74 -10.17
C THR A 287 1.74 6.23 -11.62
N ALA A 288 0.83 6.71 -12.47
CA ALA A 288 0.85 6.40 -13.90
C ALA A 288 2.09 7.01 -14.60
N ILE A 289 2.48 8.22 -14.25
CA ILE A 289 3.69 8.89 -14.76
C ILE A 289 4.94 8.15 -14.30
N GLY A 290 5.02 7.77 -13.01
CA GLY A 290 6.12 6.97 -12.48
C GLY A 290 6.25 5.62 -13.19
N TYR A 291 5.13 4.94 -13.43
CA TYR A 291 5.11 3.68 -14.18
C TYR A 291 5.59 3.84 -15.63
N ALA A 292 5.22 4.96 -16.29
CA ALA A 292 5.69 5.28 -17.63
C ALA A 292 7.20 5.61 -17.64
N ALA A 293 7.70 6.36 -16.65
CA ALA A 293 9.11 6.74 -16.53
C ALA A 293 10.06 5.55 -16.29
N GLU A 294 9.57 4.46 -15.71
CA GLU A 294 10.35 3.22 -15.57
C GLU A 294 10.53 2.45 -16.88
N ARG A 295 9.64 2.64 -17.85
CA ARG A 295 9.52 1.78 -19.04
C ARG A 295 9.78 2.49 -20.36
N LEU A 296 9.51 3.79 -20.41
CA LEU A 296 9.65 4.63 -21.59
C LEU A 296 10.80 5.61 -21.36
N LYS A 297 11.47 6.00 -22.44
CA LYS A 297 12.55 6.99 -22.44
C LYS A 297 12.29 8.02 -23.53
N ASP A 298 13.03 9.12 -23.47
CA ASP A 298 13.10 10.13 -24.54
C ASP A 298 11.71 10.61 -25.01
N ASN A 299 11.42 10.56 -26.32
CA ASN A 299 10.16 11.05 -26.90
C ASN A 299 8.92 10.29 -26.38
N ASP A 300 9.03 8.99 -26.12
CA ASP A 300 7.93 8.18 -25.62
C ASP A 300 7.55 8.54 -24.18
N LEU A 301 8.55 8.87 -23.36
CA LEU A 301 8.32 9.36 -22.00
C LEU A 301 7.72 10.77 -22.02
N ALA A 302 8.20 11.64 -22.90
CA ALA A 302 7.63 12.97 -23.10
C ALA A 302 6.16 12.87 -23.52
N TYR A 303 5.83 11.96 -24.44
CA TYR A 303 4.45 11.71 -24.86
C TYR A 303 3.58 11.14 -23.74
N ALA A 304 4.10 10.19 -22.95
CA ALA A 304 3.37 9.63 -21.82
C ALA A 304 3.02 10.68 -20.76
N LYS A 305 4.00 11.53 -20.38
CA LYS A 305 3.77 12.63 -19.46
C LYS A 305 2.75 13.62 -20.01
N TYR A 306 2.91 13.99 -21.27
CA TYR A 306 2.01 14.91 -21.96
C TYR A 306 0.55 14.42 -21.89
N VAL A 307 0.27 13.19 -22.34
CA VAL A 307 -1.10 12.63 -22.37
C VAL A 307 -1.68 12.44 -20.97
N LEU A 308 -0.89 11.96 -20.00
CA LEU A 308 -1.36 11.75 -18.63
C LEU A 308 -1.70 13.08 -17.94
N ARG A 309 -0.87 14.11 -18.11
CA ARG A 309 -1.14 15.46 -17.59
C ARG A 309 -2.33 16.11 -18.27
N GLN A 310 -2.53 15.88 -19.57
CA GLN A 310 -3.73 16.36 -20.27
C GLN A 310 -5.00 15.69 -19.74
N ALA A 311 -4.97 14.37 -19.55
CA ALA A 311 -6.09 13.64 -18.95
C ALA A 311 -6.39 14.12 -17.52
N GLU A 312 -5.36 14.40 -16.70
CA GLU A 312 -5.50 15.01 -15.38
C GLU A 312 -6.19 16.38 -15.44
N ARG A 313 -5.72 17.26 -16.34
CA ARG A 313 -6.28 18.61 -16.56
C ARG A 313 -7.73 18.57 -17.02
N SER A 314 -8.10 17.60 -17.86
CA SER A 314 -9.47 17.45 -18.38
C SER A 314 -10.53 17.31 -17.25
N GLN A 315 -10.13 16.83 -16.07
CA GLN A 315 -11.01 16.77 -14.89
C GLN A 315 -11.27 18.14 -14.26
N SER A 316 -10.36 19.09 -14.44
CA SER A 316 -10.47 20.47 -13.93
C SER A 316 -11.13 21.41 -14.93
N VAL A 317 -11.40 20.94 -16.15
CA VAL A 317 -12.02 21.71 -17.24
C VAL A 317 -13.53 21.44 -17.28
N SER A 318 -14.31 22.50 -17.40
CA SER A 318 -15.78 22.41 -17.43
C SER A 318 -16.29 21.56 -18.61
N ASP A 319 -17.42 20.87 -18.41
CA ASP A 319 -18.05 20.05 -19.46
C ASP A 319 -18.34 20.84 -20.73
N LYS A 320 -18.69 22.14 -20.58
CA LYS A 320 -18.97 23.05 -21.69
C LYS A 320 -17.74 23.27 -22.56
N VAL A 321 -16.57 23.47 -21.95
CA VAL A 321 -15.31 23.64 -22.69
C VAL A 321 -14.94 22.34 -23.39
N ARG A 322 -15.02 21.19 -22.72
CA ARG A 322 -14.76 19.87 -23.32
C ARG A 322 -15.65 19.60 -24.54
N ALA A 323 -16.95 19.88 -24.44
CA ALA A 323 -17.88 19.73 -25.55
C ALA A 323 -17.53 20.66 -26.72
N SER A 324 -17.23 21.93 -26.43
CA SER A 324 -16.88 22.92 -27.46
C SER A 324 -15.56 22.59 -28.19
N THR A 325 -14.56 22.10 -27.47
CA THR A 325 -13.29 21.62 -28.04
C THR A 325 -13.52 20.40 -28.92
N THR A 326 -14.37 19.47 -28.50
CA THR A 326 -14.73 18.29 -29.30
C THR A 326 -15.41 18.68 -30.61
N GLU A 327 -16.37 19.62 -30.60
CA GLU A 327 -16.99 20.14 -31.81
C GLU A 327 -15.97 20.83 -32.74
N LEU A 328 -15.04 21.60 -32.16
CA LEU A 328 -14.01 22.28 -32.92
C LEU A 328 -13.08 21.28 -33.63
N ILE A 329 -12.67 20.20 -32.95
CA ILE A 329 -11.85 19.12 -33.52
C ILE A 329 -12.59 18.43 -34.67
N GLN A 330 -13.89 18.13 -34.51
CA GLN A 330 -14.69 17.50 -35.56
C GLN A 330 -14.78 18.38 -36.81
N ARG A 331 -15.04 19.68 -36.64
CA ARG A 331 -15.09 20.65 -37.76
C ARG A 331 -13.73 20.82 -38.43
N ALA A 332 -12.66 20.91 -37.64
CA ALA A 332 -11.30 21.04 -38.14
C ALA A 332 -10.86 19.80 -38.93
N GLY A 333 -11.19 18.60 -38.45
CA GLY A 333 -10.91 17.34 -39.13
C GLY A 333 -11.67 17.19 -40.45
N ALA A 334 -12.95 17.57 -40.50
CA ALA A 334 -13.75 17.51 -41.72
C ALA A 334 -13.27 18.50 -42.80
N ALA A 335 -12.81 19.68 -42.41
CA ALA A 335 -12.36 20.73 -43.33
C ALA A 335 -10.84 20.74 -43.58
N GLY A 336 -10.06 19.91 -42.87
CA GLY A 336 -8.60 19.99 -42.86
C GLY A 336 -8.03 21.30 -42.28
N ALA A 337 -8.86 22.09 -41.59
CA ALA A 337 -8.57 23.45 -41.16
C ALA A 337 -7.99 23.53 -39.74
N TRP A 338 -6.96 22.72 -39.45
CA TRP A 338 -6.35 22.62 -38.11
C TRP A 338 -5.69 23.92 -37.64
N THR A 339 -5.07 24.68 -38.54
CA THR A 339 -4.48 25.99 -38.23
C THR A 339 -5.54 27.00 -37.81
N GLY A 340 -6.65 27.06 -38.55
CA GLY A 340 -7.78 27.94 -38.22
C GLY A 340 -8.42 27.63 -36.86
N ALA A 341 -8.41 26.36 -36.43
CA ALA A 341 -8.86 25.97 -35.09
C ALA A 341 -7.96 26.52 -33.97
N LYS A 342 -6.64 26.49 -34.16
CA LYS A 342 -5.65 27.03 -33.19
C LYS A 342 -5.71 28.55 -33.10
N ASP A 343 -5.89 29.21 -34.23
CA ASP A 343 -6.06 30.67 -34.30
C ASP A 343 -7.34 31.10 -33.58
N TYR A 344 -8.42 30.33 -33.74
CA TYR A 344 -9.67 30.57 -33.04
C TYR A 344 -9.53 30.43 -31.51
N LEU A 345 -8.84 29.41 -31.01
CA LEU A 345 -8.56 29.25 -29.58
C LEU A 345 -7.69 30.38 -29.03
N SER A 346 -6.67 30.79 -29.78
CA SER A 346 -5.79 31.91 -29.41
C SER A 346 -6.55 33.22 -29.32
N LYS A 347 -7.50 33.44 -30.25
CA LYS A 347 -8.41 34.60 -30.20
C LYS A 347 -9.33 34.58 -28.99
N LEU A 348 -9.91 33.42 -28.65
CA LEU A 348 -10.78 33.30 -27.46
C LEU A 348 -10.04 33.56 -26.14
N ARG A 349 -8.78 33.15 -26.05
CA ARG A 349 -7.90 33.47 -24.92
C ARG A 349 -7.64 34.97 -24.84
N ASN A 350 -7.24 35.59 -25.96
CA ASN A 350 -6.95 37.04 -26.01
C ASN A 350 -8.18 37.91 -25.71
N ASP A 351 -9.37 37.45 -26.11
CA ASP A 351 -10.66 38.10 -25.81
C ASP A 351 -11.11 37.89 -24.34
N GLY A 352 -10.35 37.16 -23.52
CA GLY A 352 -10.69 36.83 -22.13
C GLY A 352 -11.86 35.85 -21.97
N LYS A 353 -12.29 35.20 -23.06
CA LYS A 353 -13.42 34.26 -23.08
C LYS A 353 -13.01 32.83 -22.73
N LEU A 354 -11.70 32.56 -22.68
CA LEU A 354 -11.13 31.26 -22.36
C LEU A 354 -10.02 31.47 -21.32
N SER A 355 -10.07 30.75 -20.20
CA SER A 355 -9.00 30.81 -19.21
C SER A 355 -7.71 30.21 -19.76
N ASP A 356 -6.56 30.53 -19.17
CA ASP A 356 -5.27 29.94 -19.58
C ASP A 356 -5.29 28.41 -19.46
N LEU A 357 -5.94 27.87 -18.43
CA LEU A 357 -6.11 26.43 -18.23
C LEU A 357 -6.97 25.79 -19.33
N ASP A 358 -8.10 26.41 -19.66
CA ASP A 358 -9.02 25.92 -20.69
C ASP A 358 -8.38 26.01 -22.09
N PHE A 359 -7.58 27.06 -22.34
CA PHE A 359 -6.82 27.24 -23.57
C PHE A 359 -5.76 26.15 -23.72
N GLU A 360 -4.95 25.90 -22.68
CA GLU A 360 -3.92 24.87 -22.73
C GLU A 360 -4.50 23.48 -22.98
N TYR A 361 -5.66 23.17 -22.37
CA TYR A 361 -6.38 21.93 -22.63
C TYR A 361 -6.87 21.84 -24.08
N ALA A 362 -7.60 22.86 -24.54
CA ALA A 362 -8.18 22.85 -25.88
C ALA A 362 -7.12 22.80 -26.99
N GLN A 363 -6.01 23.52 -26.80
CA GLN A 363 -4.88 23.53 -27.73
C GLN A 363 -4.22 22.15 -27.81
N ALA A 364 -4.05 21.48 -26.67
CA ALA A 364 -3.41 20.17 -26.62
C ALA A 364 -4.26 19.06 -27.26
N GLU A 365 -5.57 19.09 -27.08
CA GLU A 365 -6.52 18.15 -27.71
C GLU A 365 -6.52 18.33 -29.24
N VAL A 366 -6.49 19.57 -29.73
CA VAL A 366 -6.38 19.86 -31.16
C VAL A 366 -5.04 19.38 -31.74
N ASP A 367 -3.93 19.57 -31.01
CA ASP A 367 -2.61 19.09 -31.43
C ASP A 367 -2.55 17.56 -31.53
N LEU A 368 -3.15 16.85 -30.56
CA LEU A 368 -3.22 15.39 -30.54
C LEU A 368 -4.09 14.85 -31.69
N ALA A 369 -5.27 15.43 -31.89
CA ALA A 369 -6.17 15.06 -32.98
C ALA A 369 -5.58 15.34 -34.37
N GLN A 370 -4.86 16.46 -34.53
CA GLN A 370 -4.15 16.76 -35.78
C GLN A 370 -3.06 15.71 -36.07
N ALA A 371 -2.28 15.33 -35.06
CA ALA A 371 -1.23 14.32 -35.22
C ALA A 371 -1.79 12.95 -35.61
N GLU A 372 -2.92 12.55 -35.01
CA GLU A 372 -3.62 11.32 -35.38
C GLU A 372 -4.14 11.37 -36.82
N ALA A 373 -4.78 12.47 -37.23
CA ALA A 373 -5.29 12.64 -38.59
C ALA A 373 -4.17 12.58 -39.65
N VAL A 374 -3.01 13.19 -39.37
CA VAL A 374 -1.84 13.13 -40.25
C VAL A 374 -1.29 11.70 -40.34
N ALA A 375 -1.19 10.98 -39.22
CA ALA A 375 -0.75 9.60 -39.20
C ALA A 375 -1.70 8.67 -39.98
N THR A 376 -3.01 8.85 -39.84
CA THR A 376 -4.01 8.10 -40.62
C THR A 376 -3.91 8.39 -42.11
N ALA A 377 -3.77 9.65 -42.51
CA ALA A 377 -3.62 10.05 -43.91
C ALA A 377 -2.32 9.51 -44.55
N ALA A 378 -1.22 9.44 -43.80
CA ALA A 378 0.04 8.83 -44.25
C ALA A 378 -0.12 7.31 -44.47
N ALA A 379 -0.72 6.60 -43.52
CA ALA A 379 -0.99 5.16 -43.64
C ALA A 379 -1.90 4.82 -44.84
N MET A 380 -2.89 5.67 -45.14
CA MET A 380 -3.75 5.50 -46.32
C MET A 380 -3.02 5.71 -47.65
N LYS A 381 -1.95 6.52 -47.68
CA LYS A 381 -1.13 6.73 -48.89
C LYS A 381 -0.12 5.62 -49.14
N GLU A 382 0.33 4.91 -48.11
CA GLU A 382 1.22 3.74 -48.23
C GLU A 382 0.46 2.46 -48.62
N ALA A 383 -0.86 2.44 -48.43
CA ALA A 383 -1.74 1.30 -48.74
C ALA A 383 -2.33 1.34 -50.16
N VAL A 384 -2.08 2.41 -50.92
CA VAL A 384 -2.46 2.61 -52.33
C VAL A 384 -1.21 2.51 -53.20
#